data_AF-A0A4R9GC35-F1
#
_entry.id   AF-A0A4R9GC35-F1
#
_cell.length_a   1.000
_cell.length_b   1.000
_cell.length_c   1.000
_cell.angle_alpha   90.00
_cell.angle_beta   90.00
_cell.angle_gamma   90.00
#
_symmetry.space_group_name_H-M   'P 1'
#
loop_
_entity.id
_entity.type
_entity.pdbx_description
1 polymer ?
#
loop_
_entity_poly.entity_id
_entity_poly.type
_entity_poly.pdbx_seq_one_letter_code
_entity_poly.pdbx_strand_id
1 'polypeptide(L)'
;MKNLLRQFLPPILLKAAAFLLRSIRKKSGSTFSNLDEESIIRKYLETLGIKERFCVDIAASDGITMSNTLFLFRQGWNGIAVEYDATKFSKLAGLYASFPDCYLIKTKVTPLAMQKKEGMEFLREKFKSYSGKFLLN
;
A
#
# COMPACT_ATOMS: atom_id res chain seq x y z
N MET A 1 26.78 25.46 -23.69
CA MET A 1 26.89 24.05 -24.16
C MET A 1 25.57 23.26 -24.07
N LYS A 2 24.40 23.88 -24.37
CA LYS A 2 23.09 23.18 -24.37
C LYS A 2 22.46 22.99 -25.76
N ASN A 3 23.16 23.35 -26.84
CA ASN A 3 22.58 23.41 -28.18
C ASN A 3 23.22 22.50 -29.23
N LEU A 4 24.16 21.62 -28.87
CA LEU A 4 24.81 20.75 -29.87
C LEU A 4 24.02 19.47 -30.20
N LEU A 5 23.26 18.94 -29.24
CA LEU A 5 22.50 17.68 -29.41
C LEU A 5 21.21 17.84 -30.23
N ARG A 6 20.76 19.08 -30.49
CA ARG A 6 19.54 19.36 -31.26
C ARG A 6 19.74 19.40 -32.77
N GLN A 7 20.99 19.51 -33.25
CA GLN A 7 21.28 19.72 -34.67
C GLN A 7 21.50 18.43 -35.47
N PHE A 8 21.68 17.28 -34.81
CA PHE A 8 22.01 16.01 -35.49
C PHE A 8 21.04 14.85 -35.19
N LEU A 9 19.98 15.08 -34.43
CA LEU A 9 18.94 14.06 -34.23
C LEU A 9 17.72 14.38 -35.11
N PRO A 10 17.35 13.51 -36.07
CA PRO A 10 16.14 13.73 -36.83
C PRO A 10 14.92 13.74 -35.87
N PRO A 11 13.88 14.55 -36.14
CA PRO A 11 12.76 14.75 -35.21
C PRO A 11 12.07 13.45 -34.77
N ILE A 12 12.11 12.43 -35.63
CA ILE A 12 11.60 11.08 -35.37
C ILE A 12 12.38 10.38 -34.25
N LEU A 13 13.72 10.48 -34.25
CA LEU A 13 14.57 9.91 -33.20
C LEU A 13 14.38 10.63 -31.87
N LEU A 14 14.17 11.95 -31.89
CA LEU A 14 13.86 12.71 -30.69
C LEU A 14 12.48 12.34 -30.10
N LYS A 15 11.46 12.15 -30.95
CA LYS A 15 10.13 11.67 -30.54
C LYS A 15 10.18 10.23 -30.04
N ALA A 16 10.95 9.36 -30.69
CA ALA A 16 11.14 7.97 -30.26
C ALA A 16 11.86 7.91 -28.91
N ALA A 17 12.93 8.68 -28.72
CA ALA A 17 13.64 8.77 -27.44
C ALA A 17 12.73 9.33 -26.33
N ALA A 18 11.93 10.36 -26.63
CA ALA A 18 10.95 10.90 -25.68
C ALA A 18 9.84 9.88 -25.33
N PHE A 19 9.37 9.11 -26.30
CA PHE A 19 8.38 8.04 -26.09
C PHE A 19 8.97 6.90 -25.25
N LEU A 20 10.21 6.49 -25.56
CA LEU A 20 10.93 5.46 -24.80
C LEU A 20 11.17 5.92 -23.36
N LEU A 21 11.65 7.16 -23.16
CA LEU A 21 11.82 7.78 -21.84
C LEU A 21 10.49 7.88 -21.08
N ARG A 22 9.37 8.18 -21.77
CA ARG A 22 8.02 8.15 -21.16
C ARG A 22 7.63 6.75 -20.73
N SER A 23 7.89 5.72 -21.55
CA SER A 23 7.62 4.33 -21.20
C SER A 23 8.49 3.83 -20.06
N ILE A 24 9.77 4.21 -20.03
CA ILE A 24 10.69 3.88 -18.93
C ILE A 24 10.26 4.59 -17.63
N ARG A 25 9.89 5.87 -17.71
CA ARG A 25 9.37 6.64 -16.55
C ARG A 25 8.02 6.11 -16.06
N LYS A 26 7.17 5.59 -16.94
CA LYS A 26 5.90 4.94 -16.56
C LYS A 26 6.12 3.58 -15.88
N LYS A 27 7.31 2.98 -16.02
CA LYS A 27 7.67 1.68 -15.45
C LYS A 27 8.43 1.77 -14.12
N SER A 28 8.87 2.97 -13.71
CA SER A 28 9.69 3.17 -12.49
C SER A 28 8.89 3.40 -11.20
N GLY A 29 7.59 3.12 -11.19
CA GLY A 29 6.75 3.23 -10.01
C GLY A 29 5.69 2.14 -10.04
N SER A 30 6.07 0.91 -9.70
CA SER A 30 5.08 -0.09 -9.28
C SER A 30 4.61 0.32 -7.89
N THR A 31 3.77 1.35 -7.81
CA THR A 31 3.14 1.78 -6.57
C THR A 31 1.97 0.84 -6.34
N PHE A 32 2.05 0.02 -5.30
CA PHE A 32 1.03 -0.98 -4.99
C PHE A 32 -0.20 -0.35 -4.29
N SER A 33 -0.10 0.93 -3.88
CA SER A 33 -1.22 1.71 -3.34
C SER A 33 -1.98 2.42 -4.44
N ASN A 34 -3.31 2.27 -4.46
CA ASN A 34 -4.18 2.86 -5.47
C ASN A 34 -4.31 4.40 -5.38
N LEU A 35 -3.80 5.05 -4.31
CA LEU A 35 -4.06 6.47 -3.99
C LEU A 35 -2.88 7.23 -3.34
N ASP A 36 -1.62 6.90 -3.67
CA ASP A 36 -0.42 7.53 -3.06
C ASP A 36 -0.31 7.35 -1.52
N GLU A 37 -1.02 6.37 -0.97
CA GLU A 37 -1.05 6.08 0.48
C GLU A 37 0.35 5.72 1.00
N GLU A 38 1.19 5.11 0.16
CA GLU A 38 2.60 4.84 0.48
C GLU A 38 3.37 6.12 0.86
N SER A 39 3.23 7.21 0.10
CA SER A 39 3.91 8.48 0.38
C SER A 39 3.42 9.12 1.68
N ILE A 40 2.11 9.02 1.94
CA ILE A 40 1.49 9.51 3.18
C ILE A 40 2.05 8.75 4.39
N ILE A 41 2.08 7.40 4.32
CA ILE A 41 2.61 6.56 5.40
C ILE A 41 4.09 6.90 5.65
N ARG A 42 4.91 6.98 4.60
CA ARG A 42 6.34 7.34 4.72
C ARG A 42 6.54 8.67 5.44
N LYS A 43 5.78 9.70 5.04
CA LYS A 43 5.83 11.02 5.69
C LYS A 43 5.53 10.93 7.19
N TYR A 44 4.52 10.17 7.59
CA TYR A 44 4.18 10.02 9.01
C TYR A 44 5.22 9.21 9.78
N LEU A 45 5.75 8.13 9.20
CA LEU A 45 6.82 7.34 9.83
C LEU A 45 8.07 8.18 10.10
N GLU A 46 8.45 9.03 9.13
CA GLU A 46 9.56 9.97 9.27
C GLU A 46 9.27 11.05 10.31
N THR A 47 8.08 11.66 10.25
CA THR A 47 7.68 12.74 11.17
C THR A 47 7.62 12.26 12.61
N LEU A 48 7.14 11.03 12.84
CA LEU A 48 7.07 10.41 14.16
C LEU A 48 8.42 9.83 14.62
N GLY A 49 9.42 9.81 13.75
CA GLY A 49 10.74 9.26 14.06
C GLY A 49 10.70 7.77 14.40
N ILE A 50 9.83 6.99 13.75
CA ILE A 50 9.66 5.56 14.04
C ILE A 50 10.96 4.81 13.70
N LYS A 51 11.59 4.26 14.74
CA LYS A 51 12.81 3.46 14.62
C LYS A 51 12.55 1.96 14.64
N GLU A 52 11.54 1.55 15.40
CA GLU A 52 11.10 0.16 15.48
C GLU A 52 10.25 -0.19 14.26
N ARG A 53 10.67 -1.21 13.51
CA ARG A 53 10.07 -1.58 12.24
C ARG A 53 9.15 -2.78 12.40
N PHE A 54 8.02 -2.56 13.06
CA PHE A 54 6.97 -3.55 13.22
C PHE A 54 5.63 -3.01 12.71
N CYS A 55 4.94 -3.74 11.85
CA CYS A 55 3.60 -3.37 11.39
C CYS A 55 2.60 -4.53 11.54
N VAL A 56 1.32 -4.16 11.69
CA VAL A 56 0.20 -5.10 11.68
C VAL A 56 -0.74 -4.70 10.55
N ASP A 57 -0.96 -5.60 9.62
CA ASP A 57 -1.89 -5.41 8.50
C ASP A 57 -3.14 -6.25 8.69
N ILE A 58 -4.29 -5.61 8.85
CA ILE A 58 -5.58 -6.26 9.07
C ILE A 58 -6.38 -6.19 7.76
N ALA A 59 -6.87 -7.35 7.31
CA ALA A 59 -7.48 -7.52 5.99
C ALA A 59 -6.47 -7.29 4.85
N ALA A 60 -5.31 -7.96 4.96
CA ALA A 60 -4.19 -7.87 4.02
C ALA A 60 -4.52 -8.40 2.61
N SER A 61 -5.68 -9.02 2.40
CA SER A 61 -6.15 -9.51 1.11
C SER A 61 -5.15 -10.49 0.47
N ASP A 62 -4.78 -10.29 -0.80
CA ASP A 62 -3.76 -11.08 -1.51
C ASP A 62 -2.33 -10.57 -1.28
N GLY A 63 -2.14 -9.58 -0.41
CA GLY A 63 -0.85 -8.99 -0.06
C GLY A 63 -0.24 -8.06 -1.12
N ILE A 64 -0.95 -7.78 -2.22
CA ILE A 64 -0.42 -6.97 -3.33
C ILE A 64 -1.41 -5.95 -3.86
N THR A 65 -2.67 -6.37 -4.06
CA THR A 65 -3.71 -5.49 -4.59
C THR A 65 -4.09 -4.50 -3.51
N MET A 66 -3.85 -3.20 -3.75
CA MET A 66 -4.14 -2.12 -2.80
C MET A 66 -3.41 -2.24 -1.47
N SER A 67 -2.25 -2.89 -1.46
CA SER A 67 -1.52 -3.11 -0.21
C SER A 67 -0.83 -1.82 0.24
N ASN A 68 -1.13 -1.41 1.47
CA ASN A 68 -0.47 -0.30 2.15
C ASN A 68 0.78 -0.70 2.94
N THR A 69 1.06 -2.01 3.06
CA THR A 69 2.11 -2.52 3.95
C THR A 69 3.20 -3.31 3.23
N LEU A 70 2.95 -3.82 2.01
CA LEU A 70 3.94 -4.55 1.20
C LEU A 70 5.27 -3.81 1.07
N PHE A 71 5.25 -2.48 0.93
CA PHE A 71 6.49 -1.71 0.84
C PHE A 71 7.29 -1.74 2.15
N LEU A 72 6.62 -1.82 3.30
CA LEU A 72 7.26 -1.95 4.62
C LEU A 72 7.97 -3.30 4.73
N PHE A 73 7.27 -4.40 4.39
CA PHE A 73 7.87 -5.74 4.42
C PHE A 73 9.07 -5.85 3.48
N ARG A 74 9.02 -5.24 2.29
CA ARG A 74 10.17 -5.14 1.38
C ARG A 74 11.34 -4.33 1.92
N GLN A 75 11.09 -3.45 2.88
CA GLN A 75 12.12 -2.68 3.59
C GLN A 75 12.64 -3.38 4.86
N GLY A 76 12.27 -4.66 5.04
CA GLY A 76 12.70 -5.46 6.19
C GLY A 76 11.96 -5.11 7.48
N TRP A 77 10.72 -4.64 7.38
CA TRP A 77 9.86 -4.56 8.56
C TRP A 77 9.42 -5.96 8.98
N ASN A 78 9.45 -6.19 10.29
CA ASN A 78 8.80 -7.33 10.91
C ASN A 78 7.28 -7.06 10.96
N GLY A 79 6.47 -8.10 11.11
CA GLY A 79 5.06 -7.83 11.34
C GLY A 79 4.13 -9.03 11.32
N ILE A 80 2.85 -8.69 11.28
CA ILE A 80 1.74 -9.64 11.18
C ILE A 80 0.82 -9.19 10.05
N ALA A 81 0.50 -10.10 9.13
CA ALA A 81 -0.54 -9.88 8.13
C ALA A 81 -1.72 -10.84 8.38
N VAL A 82 -2.91 -10.28 8.51
CA VAL A 82 -4.13 -11.00 8.84
C VAL A 82 -5.11 -10.94 7.68
N GLU A 83 -5.59 -12.09 7.22
CA GLU A 83 -6.64 -12.18 6.20
C GLU A 83 -7.60 -13.33 6.51
N TYR A 84 -8.90 -13.08 6.44
CA TYR A 84 -9.92 -14.05 6.78
C TYR A 84 -10.28 -14.96 5.60
N ASP A 85 -10.39 -14.39 4.39
CA ASP A 85 -10.77 -15.12 3.19
C ASP A 85 -9.69 -16.13 2.81
N ALA A 86 -10.07 -17.41 2.70
CA ALA A 86 -9.14 -18.49 2.46
C ALA A 86 -8.39 -18.38 1.12
N THR A 87 -9.09 -17.90 0.08
CA THR A 87 -8.52 -17.79 -1.27
C THR A 87 -7.48 -16.68 -1.32
N LYS A 88 -7.80 -15.53 -0.74
CA LYS A 88 -6.87 -14.39 -0.61
C LYS A 88 -5.70 -14.73 0.30
N PHE A 89 -5.96 -15.35 1.45
CA PHE A 89 -4.92 -15.79 2.38
C PHE A 89 -3.91 -16.73 1.70
N SER A 90 -4.37 -17.67 0.85
CA SER A 90 -3.47 -18.55 0.12
C SER A 90 -2.54 -17.78 -0.84
N LYS A 91 -3.04 -16.73 -1.50
CA LYS A 91 -2.23 -15.87 -2.38
C LYS A 91 -1.23 -15.05 -1.57
N LEU A 92 -1.70 -14.45 -0.47
CA LEU A 92 -0.87 -13.75 0.50
C LEU A 92 0.28 -14.62 0.97
N ALA A 93 -0.01 -15.86 1.40
CA ALA A 93 1.02 -16.81 1.86
C ALA A 93 2.07 -17.14 0.80
N GLY A 94 1.65 -17.34 -0.45
CA GLY A 94 2.60 -17.56 -1.56
C GLY A 94 3.53 -16.36 -1.78
N LEU A 95 2.99 -15.14 -1.74
CA LEU A 95 3.78 -13.92 -1.90
C LEU A 95 4.71 -13.66 -0.69
N TYR A 96 4.16 -13.81 0.51
CA TYR A 96 4.82 -13.42 1.76
C TYR A 96 5.79 -14.47 2.29
N ALA A 97 5.89 -15.65 1.65
CA ALA A 97 6.97 -16.61 1.90
C ALA A 97 8.39 -16.01 1.72
N SER A 98 8.50 -14.89 0.99
CA SER A 98 9.74 -14.14 0.81
C SER A 98 10.07 -13.17 1.96
N PHE A 99 9.18 -13.01 2.94
CA PHE A 99 9.34 -12.12 4.10
C PHE A 99 9.32 -12.95 5.40
N PRO A 100 10.47 -13.54 5.80
CA PRO A 100 10.53 -14.49 6.92
C PRO A 100 10.14 -13.88 8.27
N ASP A 101 10.23 -12.56 8.42
CA ASP A 101 9.87 -11.84 9.64
C ASP A 101 8.40 -11.36 9.67
N CYS A 102 7.59 -11.81 8.70
CA CYS A 102 6.15 -11.56 8.67
C CYS A 102 5.36 -12.82 9.03
N TYR A 103 4.59 -12.75 10.12
CA TYR A 103 3.69 -13.82 10.53
C TYR A 103 2.33 -13.68 9.84
N LEU A 104 1.82 -14.77 9.29
CA LEU A 104 0.54 -14.79 8.60
C LEU A 104 -0.53 -15.46 9.47
N ILE A 105 -1.66 -14.78 9.66
CA ILE A 105 -2.77 -15.30 10.46
C ILE A 105 -4.04 -15.34 9.63
N LYS A 106 -4.61 -16.54 9.48
CA LYS A 106 -5.92 -16.70 8.84
C LYS A 106 -7.04 -16.62 9.88
N THR A 107 -7.50 -15.41 10.18
CA THR A 107 -8.59 -15.21 11.13
C THR A 107 -9.43 -13.99 10.81
N LYS A 108 -10.68 -13.99 11.30
CA LYS A 108 -11.54 -12.80 11.27
C LYS A 108 -11.18 -11.91 12.44
N VAL A 109 -10.71 -10.70 12.15
CA VAL A 109 -10.51 -9.68 13.20
C VAL A 109 -11.84 -8.99 13.47
N THR A 110 -12.31 -9.09 14.71
CA THR A 110 -13.50 -8.39 15.20
C THR A 110 -13.17 -7.65 16.49
N PRO A 111 -13.59 -6.40 16.68
CA PRO A 111 -13.51 -5.75 17.98
C PRO A 111 -14.22 -6.57 19.05
N LEU A 112 -13.67 -6.62 20.26
CA LEU A 112 -14.26 -7.34 21.40
C LEU A 112 -15.72 -6.93 21.66
N ALA A 113 -16.03 -5.63 21.51
CA ALA A 113 -17.39 -5.12 21.68
C ALA A 113 -18.39 -5.71 20.65
N MET A 114 -17.94 -6.04 19.42
CA MET A 114 -18.79 -6.63 18.37
C MET A 114 -19.16 -8.09 18.62
N GLN A 115 -18.54 -8.75 19.59
CA GLN A 115 -18.94 -10.10 20.02
C GLN A 115 -20.19 -10.07 20.92
N LYS A 116 -20.61 -8.88 21.38
CA LYS A 116 -21.83 -8.63 22.16
C LYS A 116 -22.80 -7.77 21.35
N LYS A 117 -24.12 -7.85 21.65
CA LYS A 117 -25.16 -6.97 21.04
C LYS A 117 -24.77 -5.49 21.10
N GLU A 118 -24.06 -5.09 22.15
CA GLU A 118 -23.51 -3.76 22.41
C GLU A 118 -22.61 -3.22 21.29
N GLY A 119 -21.89 -4.07 20.54
CA GLY A 119 -20.96 -3.58 19.52
C GLY A 119 -21.64 -2.99 18.29
N MET A 120 -22.79 -3.54 17.88
CA MET A 120 -23.58 -2.96 16.79
C MET A 120 -24.25 -1.65 17.20
N GLU A 121 -24.61 -1.53 18.48
CA GLU A 121 -25.14 -0.30 19.06
C GLU A 121 -24.06 0.78 19.19
N PHE A 122 -22.85 0.40 19.66
CA PHE A 122 -21.66 1.25 19.67
C PHE A 122 -21.30 1.78 18.28
N LEU A 123 -21.32 0.91 17.25
CA LEU A 123 -21.08 1.36 15.88
C LEU A 123 -22.18 2.33 15.43
N ARG A 124 -23.45 2.02 15.69
CA ARG A 124 -24.55 2.91 15.34
C ARG A 124 -24.45 4.26 16.04
N GLU A 125 -24.07 4.31 17.31
CA GLU A 125 -23.88 5.56 18.04
C GLU A 125 -22.66 6.35 17.54
N LYS A 126 -21.50 5.69 17.40
CA LYS A 126 -20.28 6.35 16.96
C LYS A 126 -20.38 6.85 15.52
N PHE A 127 -21.04 6.10 14.63
CA PHE A 127 -21.22 6.50 13.24
C PHE A 127 -22.49 7.34 12.99
N LYS A 128 -23.42 7.46 13.94
CA LYS A 128 -24.53 8.46 13.89
C LYS A 128 -24.00 9.89 13.82
N SER A 129 -22.83 10.18 14.42
CA SER A 129 -22.20 11.51 14.36
C SER A 129 -21.29 11.69 13.14
N TYR A 130 -21.02 10.64 12.36
CA TYR A 130 -20.20 10.74 11.14
C TYR A 130 -21.10 11.09 9.95
N SER A 131 -21.41 12.38 9.80
CA SER A 131 -21.92 13.00 8.55
C SER A 131 -20.78 13.59 7.70
N GLY A 132 -19.58 13.02 7.82
CA GLY A 132 -18.36 13.55 7.20
C GLY A 132 -18.30 13.25 5.71
N LYS A 133 -18.53 14.29 4.89
CA LYS A 133 -18.09 14.38 3.49
C LYS A 133 -16.62 13.95 3.38
N PHE A 134 -16.35 12.80 2.76
CA PHE A 134 -15.07 12.59 2.10
C PHE A 134 -15.10 13.40 0.79
N LEU A 135 -14.81 14.71 0.90
CA LEU A 135 -14.24 15.44 -0.22
C LEU A 135 -12.77 15.07 -0.24
N LEU A 136 -12.42 14.17 -1.16
CA LEU A 136 -11.10 14.20 -1.77
C LEU A 136 -10.92 15.62 -2.33
N ASN A 137 -9.99 16.38 -1.78
CA ASN A 137 -9.55 17.63 -2.40
C ASN A 137 -8.80 17.32 -3.69
#